data_AF-A0A660VN16-F1
#
_entry.id   AF-A0A660VN16-F1
#
_cell.length_a   1.000
_cell.length_b   1.000
_cell.length_c   1.000
_cell.angle_alpha   90.00
_cell.angle_beta   90.00
_cell.angle_gamma   90.00
#
_symmetry.space_group_name_H-M   'P 1'
#
loop_
_entity.id
_entity.type
_entity.pdbx_description
1 polymer ?
#
loop_
_entity_poly.entity_id
_entity_poly.type
_entity_poly.pdbx_seq_one_letter_code
_entity_poly.pdbx_strand_id
1 'polypeptide(L)'
;MRLLAQIGLLSVCALALPLCCAPEPALPDLPGVAPDERVWFWRDVLAAPLPGEPAPHSQALAADAPRQREADLAALVVAGDASTLTTLLSALRDPSEGVAISAARDLGAMGDRRAWPRLIKGLGPYPVDYDSSIALRVAEAAALARSGHPAGMPLLLAVLAEDTDFQLARDALPWVETSRMVFLRELALEGVLPLLGSDLSYTPNGSVPARQRSYAALADRWSRRRDALWSAVELDDVPGLATRVRLMVAHLDAYQLRQIDGARYTLAALGPAVLPFLREGLDSPNTYVRVHALEVMQRLAGQHDIKTATRLSVLAAVVLLEDESPEVAAQAARVCGAARVPDPLVAALERRTEPEVVLAMVDALGACGSPVALDRLNQWQPPAPVAPDLHAALVAARLALTPQGDPGPLLELLSSPDPGVAYPAIERLIQLTGSDHGLVPGQAGAPHERALAAAESALRARTLPR
;
A
#
# COMPACT_ATOMS: atom_id res chain seq x y z
N MET A 1 -14.00 15.91 37.02
CA MET A 1 -13.40 14.88 37.89
C MET A 1 -13.81 13.42 37.58
N ARG A 2 -14.85 13.13 36.79
CA ARG A 2 -15.14 11.75 36.33
C ARG A 2 -14.53 11.38 34.95
N LEU A 3 -14.00 12.35 34.20
CA LEU A 3 -13.32 12.12 32.92
C LEU A 3 -11.82 11.71 33.05
N LEU A 4 -11.18 12.06 34.17
CA LEU A 4 -9.78 11.70 34.45
C LEU A 4 -9.61 10.22 34.84
N ALA A 5 -10.69 9.53 35.21
CA ALA A 5 -10.64 8.11 35.58
C ALA A 5 -10.68 7.16 34.36
N GLN A 6 -11.13 7.62 33.19
CA GLN A 6 -11.10 6.82 31.95
C GLN A 6 -9.75 6.86 31.24
N ILE A 7 -8.95 7.90 31.47
CA ILE A 7 -7.56 7.97 30.98
C ILE A 7 -6.66 6.98 31.72
N GLY A 8 -6.99 6.65 32.99
CA GLY A 8 -6.30 5.60 33.75
C GLY A 8 -6.49 4.18 33.21
N LEU A 9 -7.47 3.93 32.33
CA LEU A 9 -7.68 2.60 31.73
C LEU A 9 -6.93 2.37 30.41
N LEU A 10 -6.45 3.42 29.74
CA LEU A 10 -5.50 3.28 28.63
C LEU A 10 -4.08 2.96 29.12
N SER A 11 -3.86 3.02 30.45
CA SER A 11 -2.57 2.75 31.08
C SER A 11 -2.40 1.30 31.57
N VAL A 12 -3.39 0.40 31.41
CA VAL A 12 -3.38 -0.95 32.03
C VAL A 12 -3.44 -2.14 31.06
N CYS A 13 -3.46 -1.93 29.74
CA CYS A 13 -3.23 -3.02 28.77
C CYS A 13 -2.04 -2.79 27.84
N ALA A 14 -1.17 -1.83 28.17
CA ALA A 14 0.25 -2.03 27.89
C ALA A 14 0.76 -3.02 28.93
N LEU A 15 0.57 -4.32 28.66
CA LEU A 15 1.55 -5.28 29.16
C LEU A 15 2.87 -4.80 28.57
N ALA A 16 3.60 -4.04 29.38
CA ALA A 16 5.03 -3.88 29.30
C ALA A 16 5.62 -5.28 29.47
N LEU A 17 5.47 -6.11 28.44
CA LEU A 17 6.53 -7.03 28.12
C LEU A 17 7.69 -6.11 27.80
N PRO A 18 8.78 -6.12 28.58
CA PRO A 18 10.00 -5.47 28.12
C PRO A 18 10.22 -5.95 26.68
N LEU A 19 10.66 -5.03 25.82
CA LEU A 19 11.30 -5.36 24.54
C LEU A 19 12.53 -6.21 24.89
N CYS A 20 12.30 -7.46 25.28
CA CYS A 20 13.35 -8.44 25.47
C CYS A 20 13.94 -8.59 24.07
N CYS A 21 15.21 -8.20 23.95
CA CYS A 21 16.11 -8.72 22.93
C CYS A 21 16.10 -10.25 23.02
N ALA A 22 15.08 -10.89 22.46
CA ALA A 22 15.30 -12.18 21.84
C ALA A 22 16.41 -11.93 20.82
N PRO A 23 17.48 -12.76 20.78
CA PRO A 23 18.48 -12.63 19.75
C PRO A 23 17.75 -12.63 18.41
N GLU A 24 17.97 -11.58 17.63
CA GLU A 24 17.39 -11.43 16.30
C GLU A 24 17.67 -12.74 15.55
N PRO A 25 16.64 -13.44 15.06
CA PRO A 25 16.88 -14.67 14.33
C PRO A 25 17.78 -14.30 13.16
N ALA A 26 18.98 -14.87 13.11
CA ALA A 26 19.95 -14.59 12.07
C ALA A 26 19.28 -14.89 10.72
N LEU A 27 18.92 -13.83 10.00
CA LEU A 27 18.33 -13.96 8.68
C LEU A 27 19.41 -14.48 7.74
N PRO A 28 19.07 -15.37 6.80
CA PRO A 28 20.01 -15.73 5.77
C PRO A 28 20.36 -14.51 4.92
N ASP A 29 21.48 -14.57 4.21
CA ASP A 29 21.78 -13.60 3.15
C ASP A 29 20.65 -13.60 2.10
N LEU A 30 20.57 -12.53 1.31
CA LEU A 30 19.63 -12.45 0.21
C LEU A 30 19.81 -13.64 -0.74
N PRO A 31 18.82 -14.55 -0.85
CA PRO A 31 18.96 -15.75 -1.66
C PRO A 31 19.15 -15.40 -3.14
N GLY A 32 20.11 -16.06 -3.78
CA GLY A 32 20.43 -15.84 -5.19
C GLY A 32 21.19 -14.54 -5.48
N VAL A 33 21.63 -13.81 -4.45
CA VAL A 33 22.43 -12.58 -4.57
C VAL A 33 23.83 -12.84 -4.04
N ALA A 34 24.86 -12.54 -4.83
CA ALA A 34 26.24 -12.71 -4.36
C ALA A 34 26.59 -11.64 -3.29
N PRO A 35 27.47 -11.93 -2.31
CA PRO A 35 27.80 -10.98 -1.24
C PRO A 35 28.35 -9.63 -1.72
N ASP A 36 28.95 -9.57 -2.91
CA ASP A 36 29.51 -8.38 -3.55
C ASP A 36 28.55 -7.74 -4.58
N GLU A 37 27.40 -8.35 -4.83
CA GLU A 37 26.43 -7.89 -5.82
C GLU A 37 25.67 -6.67 -5.31
N ARG A 38 25.97 -5.53 -5.94
CA ARG A 38 25.37 -4.23 -5.59
C ARG A 38 24.00 -3.98 -6.23
N VAL A 39 23.60 -4.81 -7.18
CA VAL A 39 22.36 -4.65 -7.94
C VAL A 39 21.65 -5.98 -8.02
N TRP A 40 20.51 -6.08 -7.36
CA TRP A 40 19.65 -7.26 -7.33
C TRP A 40 18.19 -6.82 -7.38
N PHE A 41 17.27 -7.74 -7.68
CA PHE A 41 15.85 -7.44 -7.75
C PHE A 41 15.04 -8.36 -6.84
N TRP A 42 14.04 -7.81 -6.15
CA TRP A 42 13.12 -8.62 -5.33
C TRP A 42 12.44 -9.76 -6.11
N ARG A 43 12.24 -9.62 -7.42
CA ARG A 43 11.72 -10.70 -8.25
C ARG A 43 12.61 -11.96 -8.22
N ASP A 44 13.91 -11.76 -8.11
CA ASP A 44 14.93 -12.80 -8.18
C ASP A 44 15.18 -13.38 -6.80
N VAL A 45 15.29 -12.51 -5.80
CA VAL A 45 15.35 -12.89 -4.38
C VAL A 45 14.13 -13.72 -3.97
N LEU A 46 12.92 -13.31 -4.37
CA LEU A 46 11.69 -14.01 -3.99
C LEU A 46 11.46 -15.31 -4.78
N ALA A 47 12.08 -15.45 -5.96
CA ALA A 47 12.04 -16.69 -6.74
C ALA A 47 13.13 -17.69 -6.33
N ALA A 48 14.20 -17.22 -5.70
CA ALA A 48 15.29 -18.07 -5.25
C ALA A 48 14.86 -18.97 -4.06
N PRO A 49 15.41 -20.20 -3.99
CA PRO A 49 15.20 -21.08 -2.86
C PRO A 49 15.85 -20.50 -1.59
N LEU A 50 15.15 -20.56 -0.46
CA LEU A 50 15.74 -20.33 0.86
C LEU A 50 16.61 -21.52 1.30
N PRO A 51 17.47 -21.36 2.33
CA PRO A 51 18.18 -22.49 2.92
C PRO A 51 17.22 -23.63 3.32
N GLY A 52 17.50 -24.83 2.80
CA GLY A 52 16.66 -26.02 3.01
C GLY A 52 15.53 -26.19 1.99
N GLU A 53 15.25 -25.20 1.14
CA GLU A 53 14.35 -25.37 0.00
C GLU A 53 15.12 -25.97 -1.20
N PRO A 54 14.50 -26.91 -1.94
CA PRO A 54 15.14 -27.54 -3.09
C PRO A 54 15.36 -26.54 -4.23
N ALA A 55 16.51 -26.66 -4.90
CA ALA A 55 16.84 -25.86 -6.08
C ALA A 55 15.85 -26.15 -7.24
N PRO A 56 15.62 -25.18 -8.14
CA PRO A 56 14.75 -25.40 -9.30
C PRO A 56 15.29 -26.48 -10.23
N HIS A 57 14.38 -27.23 -10.88
CA HIS A 57 14.71 -28.21 -11.91
C HIS A 57 15.20 -27.50 -13.18
N SER A 58 16.52 -27.30 -13.27
CA SER A 58 17.14 -26.58 -14.38
C SER A 58 16.86 -27.21 -15.74
N GLN A 59 16.73 -28.54 -15.82
CA GLN A 59 16.40 -29.24 -17.07
C GLN A 59 15.00 -28.91 -17.59
N ALA A 60 14.00 -28.88 -16.70
CA ALA A 60 12.62 -28.50 -17.06
C ALA A 60 12.54 -27.04 -17.58
N LEU A 61 13.39 -26.16 -17.04
CA LEU A 61 13.46 -24.75 -17.46
C LEU A 61 14.31 -24.54 -18.73
N ALA A 62 15.19 -25.48 -19.06
CA ALA A 62 16.15 -25.35 -20.16
C ALA A 62 15.70 -26.01 -21.48
N ALA A 63 14.58 -26.73 -21.50
CA ALA A 63 14.11 -27.37 -22.74
C ALA A 63 13.85 -26.33 -23.84
N ASP A 64 14.31 -26.58 -25.07
CA ASP A 64 14.28 -25.59 -26.16
C ASP A 64 12.85 -25.15 -26.52
N ALA A 65 11.93 -26.11 -26.62
CA ALA A 65 10.55 -25.85 -27.03
C ALA A 65 9.69 -25.38 -25.83
N PRO A 66 8.98 -24.24 -25.93
CA PRO A 66 8.10 -23.76 -24.85
C PRO A 66 7.05 -24.78 -24.42
N ARG A 67 6.47 -25.53 -25.36
CA ARG A 67 5.50 -26.60 -25.07
C ARG A 67 6.11 -27.74 -24.24
N GLN A 68 7.40 -28.03 -24.44
CA GLN A 68 8.08 -29.04 -23.64
C GLN A 68 8.28 -28.53 -22.22
N ARG A 69 8.69 -27.26 -22.05
CA ARG A 69 8.78 -26.63 -20.72
C ARG A 69 7.43 -26.65 -19.99
N GLU A 70 6.33 -26.28 -20.67
CA GLU A 70 4.98 -26.39 -20.10
C GLU A 70 4.65 -27.83 -19.65
N ALA A 71 4.96 -28.83 -20.48
CA ALA A 71 4.73 -30.23 -20.15
C ALA A 71 5.59 -30.72 -18.97
N ASP A 72 6.85 -30.30 -18.91
CA ASP A 72 7.78 -30.65 -17.83
C ASP A 72 7.34 -30.02 -16.50
N LEU A 73 6.93 -28.74 -16.52
CA LEU A 73 6.37 -28.07 -15.34
C LEU A 73 5.10 -28.78 -14.84
N ALA A 74 4.18 -29.12 -15.74
CA ALA A 74 2.97 -29.86 -15.39
C ALA A 74 3.29 -31.24 -14.82
N ALA A 75 4.30 -31.94 -15.35
CA ALA A 75 4.75 -33.22 -14.83
C ALA A 75 5.28 -33.11 -13.40
N LEU A 76 6.03 -32.05 -13.08
CA LEU A 76 6.51 -31.79 -11.72
C LEU A 76 5.35 -31.58 -10.73
N VAL A 77 4.34 -30.80 -11.13
CA VAL A 77 3.12 -30.57 -10.33
C VAL A 77 2.39 -31.88 -10.06
N VAL A 78 2.18 -32.71 -11.08
CA VAL A 78 1.50 -34.01 -10.93
C VAL A 78 2.31 -34.97 -10.07
N ALA A 79 3.64 -34.96 -10.20
CA ALA A 79 4.53 -35.79 -9.40
C ALA A 79 4.60 -35.36 -7.93
N GLY A 80 4.20 -34.13 -7.60
CA GLY A 80 4.36 -33.56 -6.26
C GLY A 80 5.84 -33.39 -5.88
N ASP A 81 6.69 -33.09 -6.86
CA ASP A 81 8.14 -32.92 -6.64
C ASP A 81 8.40 -31.78 -5.65
N ALA A 82 9.33 -31.97 -4.71
CA ALA A 82 9.62 -30.98 -3.67
C ALA A 82 10.12 -29.63 -4.24
N SER A 83 10.75 -29.66 -5.42
CA SER A 83 11.26 -28.51 -6.15
C SER A 83 10.21 -27.80 -7.01
N THR A 84 8.99 -28.33 -7.09
CA THR A 84 7.90 -27.76 -7.90
C THR A 84 7.74 -26.26 -7.65
N LEU A 85 7.67 -25.82 -6.39
CA LEU A 85 7.53 -24.39 -6.06
C LEU A 85 8.66 -23.55 -6.66
N THR A 86 9.91 -23.90 -6.39
CA THR A 86 11.08 -23.08 -6.80
C THR A 86 11.26 -23.09 -8.31
N THR A 87 10.95 -24.22 -8.97
CA THR A 87 10.92 -24.33 -10.43
C THR A 87 9.83 -23.43 -11.03
N LEU A 88 8.60 -23.47 -10.51
CA LEU A 88 7.50 -22.63 -11.01
C LEU A 88 7.74 -21.14 -10.77
N LEU A 89 8.28 -20.75 -9.61
CA LEU A 89 8.66 -19.35 -9.33
C LEU A 89 9.71 -18.84 -10.32
N SER A 90 10.65 -19.70 -10.71
CA SER A 90 11.65 -19.39 -11.74
C SER A 90 11.00 -19.27 -13.14
N ALA A 91 10.06 -20.16 -13.47
CA ALA A 91 9.34 -20.17 -14.74
C ALA A 91 8.44 -18.93 -14.98
N LEU A 92 8.09 -18.16 -13.94
CA LEU A 92 7.42 -16.86 -14.10
C LEU A 92 8.26 -15.83 -14.88
N ARG A 93 9.56 -16.09 -15.08
CA ARG A 93 10.46 -15.26 -15.91
C ARG A 93 10.73 -15.88 -17.29
N ASP A 94 10.03 -16.94 -17.66
CA ASP A 94 10.23 -17.58 -18.95
C ASP A 94 9.97 -16.58 -20.09
N PRO A 95 10.82 -16.54 -21.13
CA PRO A 95 10.62 -15.65 -22.28
C PRO A 95 9.33 -15.97 -23.06
N SER A 96 8.79 -17.19 -22.94
CA SER A 96 7.49 -17.53 -23.48
C SER A 96 6.39 -17.16 -22.49
N GLU A 97 5.54 -16.23 -22.91
CA GLU A 97 4.35 -15.83 -22.16
C GLU A 97 3.44 -17.03 -21.79
N GLY A 98 3.33 -18.04 -22.66
CA GLY A 98 2.55 -19.26 -22.40
C GLY A 98 3.09 -20.08 -21.23
N VAL A 99 4.41 -20.25 -21.16
CA VAL A 99 5.09 -20.95 -20.05
C VAL A 99 4.90 -20.17 -18.75
N ALA A 100 5.12 -18.86 -18.77
CA ALA A 100 4.97 -18.02 -17.58
C ALA A 100 3.53 -17.99 -17.05
N ILE A 101 2.53 -17.92 -17.94
CA ILE A 101 1.10 -18.00 -17.57
C ILE A 101 0.76 -19.38 -17.00
N SER A 102 1.29 -20.46 -17.59
CA SER A 102 1.10 -21.82 -17.07
C SER A 102 1.70 -21.96 -15.68
N ALA A 103 2.91 -21.44 -15.47
CA ALA A 103 3.55 -21.43 -14.16
C ALA A 103 2.73 -20.67 -13.11
N ALA A 104 2.17 -19.50 -13.46
CA ALA A 104 1.28 -18.76 -12.56
C ALA A 104 0.01 -19.56 -12.23
N ARG A 105 -0.63 -20.19 -13.23
CA ARG A 105 -1.81 -21.05 -13.00
C ARG A 105 -1.49 -22.23 -12.09
N ASP A 106 -0.35 -22.87 -12.26
CA ASP A 106 0.08 -24.00 -11.45
C ASP A 106 0.39 -23.57 -10.01
N LEU A 107 1.06 -22.43 -9.81
CA LEU A 107 1.27 -21.85 -8.48
C LEU A 107 -0.06 -21.58 -7.76
N GLY A 108 -1.04 -21.02 -8.48
CA GLY A 108 -2.38 -20.79 -7.94
C GLY A 108 -3.15 -22.07 -7.62
N ALA A 109 -2.93 -23.14 -8.40
CA ALA A 109 -3.54 -24.46 -8.17
C ALA A 109 -2.93 -25.18 -6.97
N MET A 110 -1.60 -25.08 -6.85
CA MET A 110 -0.83 -25.66 -5.75
C MET A 110 -1.18 -25.02 -4.41
N GLY A 111 -1.49 -23.72 -4.40
CA GLY A 111 -1.93 -23.01 -3.19
C GLY A 111 -0.82 -22.80 -2.15
N ASP A 112 0.45 -22.98 -2.52
CA ASP A 112 1.56 -22.76 -1.62
C ASP A 112 1.77 -21.26 -1.38
N ARG A 113 1.51 -20.83 -0.15
CA ARG A 113 1.54 -19.42 0.27
C ARG A 113 2.93 -18.79 0.17
N ARG A 114 4.00 -19.61 0.10
CA ARG A 114 5.36 -19.10 -0.14
C ARG A 114 5.51 -18.40 -1.49
N ALA A 115 4.61 -18.66 -2.44
CA ALA A 115 4.60 -17.98 -3.73
C ALA A 115 4.05 -16.54 -3.66
N TRP A 116 3.29 -16.18 -2.61
CA TRP A 116 2.55 -14.91 -2.56
C TRP A 116 3.43 -13.68 -2.76
N PRO A 117 4.57 -13.50 -2.05
CA PRO A 117 5.39 -12.30 -2.24
C PRO A 117 5.85 -12.13 -3.70
N ARG A 118 6.24 -13.24 -4.35
CA ARG A 118 6.70 -13.22 -5.73
C ARG A 118 5.58 -12.91 -6.72
N LEU A 119 4.40 -13.50 -6.54
CA LEU A 119 3.23 -13.22 -7.38
C LEU A 119 2.74 -11.78 -7.20
N ILE A 120 2.71 -11.28 -5.96
CA ILE A 120 2.37 -9.89 -5.64
C ILE A 120 3.35 -8.95 -6.33
N LYS A 121 4.66 -9.21 -6.23
CA LYS A 121 5.68 -8.39 -6.88
C LYS A 121 5.49 -8.32 -8.41
N GLY A 122 4.96 -9.38 -9.02
CA GLY A 122 4.63 -9.44 -10.45
C GLY A 122 3.46 -8.55 -10.87
N LEU A 123 2.53 -8.24 -9.95
CA LEU A 123 1.40 -7.32 -10.22
C LEU A 123 1.88 -5.91 -10.53
N GLY A 124 2.83 -5.42 -9.72
CA GLY A 124 3.58 -4.15 -9.84
C GLY A 124 2.73 -2.89 -10.03
N PRO A 125 2.83 -1.85 -9.18
CA PRO A 125 2.26 -0.55 -9.52
C PRO A 125 3.10 0.11 -10.61
N TYR A 126 2.49 0.96 -11.44
CA TYR A 126 3.23 1.80 -12.38
C TYR A 126 4.11 2.82 -11.60
N PRO A 127 5.35 3.12 -12.03
CA PRO A 127 6.09 2.54 -13.15
C PRO A 127 7.10 1.50 -12.65
N VAL A 128 6.66 0.26 -12.46
CA VAL A 128 7.55 -0.87 -12.15
C VAL A 128 7.52 -1.87 -13.31
N ASP A 129 8.71 -2.09 -13.87
CA ASP A 129 9.15 -3.19 -14.73
C ASP A 129 8.22 -3.54 -15.92
N TYR A 130 8.47 -2.89 -17.06
CA TYR A 130 7.79 -3.07 -18.36
C TYR A 130 7.92 -4.49 -18.96
N ASP A 131 8.64 -5.41 -18.32
CA ASP A 131 8.93 -6.72 -18.90
C ASP A 131 7.76 -7.71 -18.78
N SER A 132 6.88 -7.55 -17.78
CA SER A 132 5.75 -8.45 -17.57
C SER A 132 4.52 -7.97 -18.35
N SER A 133 4.07 -8.80 -19.29
CA SER A 133 2.85 -8.56 -20.07
C SER A 133 1.62 -8.47 -19.18
N ILE A 134 0.59 -7.74 -19.64
CA ILE A 134 -0.68 -7.65 -18.90
C ILE A 134 -1.32 -9.03 -18.68
N ALA A 135 -1.17 -9.96 -19.63
CA ALA A 135 -1.69 -11.31 -19.50
C ALA A 135 -1.04 -12.08 -18.35
N LEU A 136 0.28 -11.97 -18.19
CA LEU A 136 0.99 -12.57 -17.07
C LEU A 136 0.56 -11.94 -15.74
N ARG A 137 0.42 -10.60 -15.68
CA ARG A 137 -0.04 -9.92 -14.45
C ARG A 137 -1.43 -10.39 -14.02
N VAL A 138 -2.36 -10.55 -14.98
CA VAL A 138 -3.70 -11.09 -14.71
C VAL A 138 -3.63 -12.55 -14.27
N ALA A 139 -2.75 -13.37 -14.86
CA ALA A 139 -2.53 -14.75 -14.43
C ALA A 139 -1.94 -14.83 -13.01
N GLU A 140 -0.95 -14.00 -12.66
CA GLU A 140 -0.39 -13.90 -11.30
C GLU A 140 -1.44 -13.40 -10.29
N ALA A 141 -2.30 -12.45 -10.67
CA ALA A 141 -3.42 -12.00 -9.85
C ALA A 141 -4.47 -13.09 -9.64
N ALA A 142 -4.79 -13.86 -10.69
CA ALA A 142 -5.69 -15.00 -10.59
C ALA A 142 -5.08 -16.11 -9.71
N ALA A 143 -3.78 -16.34 -9.81
CA ALA A 143 -3.06 -17.29 -8.96
C ALA A 143 -3.10 -16.91 -7.48
N LEU A 144 -2.92 -15.63 -7.16
CA LEU A 144 -3.10 -15.12 -5.80
C LEU A 144 -4.52 -15.38 -5.28
N ALA A 145 -5.54 -15.02 -6.07
CA ALA A 145 -6.93 -15.22 -5.66
C ALA A 145 -7.28 -16.71 -5.49
N ARG A 146 -6.81 -17.58 -6.39
CA ARG A 146 -6.97 -19.05 -6.31
C ARG A 146 -6.28 -19.67 -5.11
N SER A 147 -5.10 -19.16 -4.73
CA SER A 147 -4.39 -19.56 -3.52
C SER A 147 -4.95 -18.93 -2.23
N GLY A 148 -6.08 -18.21 -2.32
CA GLY A 148 -6.78 -17.64 -1.16
C GLY A 148 -6.32 -16.23 -0.78
N HIS A 149 -5.39 -15.62 -1.51
CA HIS A 149 -4.87 -14.29 -1.20
C HIS A 149 -5.61 -13.19 -1.98
N PRO A 150 -6.17 -12.16 -1.30
CA PRO A 150 -7.05 -11.18 -1.93
C PRO A 150 -6.34 -10.11 -2.78
N ALA A 151 -5.02 -9.98 -2.70
CA ALA A 151 -4.26 -8.92 -3.39
C ALA A 151 -4.42 -8.87 -4.93
N GLY A 152 -4.74 -9.98 -5.60
CA GLY A 152 -4.98 -9.99 -7.04
C GLY A 152 -6.32 -9.36 -7.46
N MET A 153 -7.31 -9.33 -6.57
CA MET A 153 -8.69 -8.97 -6.88
C MET A 153 -8.89 -7.57 -7.47
N PRO A 154 -8.20 -6.50 -7.03
CA PRO A 154 -8.33 -5.18 -7.66
C PRO A 154 -8.01 -5.21 -9.16
N LEU A 155 -6.96 -5.94 -9.58
CA LEU A 155 -6.60 -6.08 -10.99
C LEU A 155 -7.64 -6.93 -11.75
N LEU A 156 -8.07 -8.04 -11.17
CA LEU A 156 -9.07 -8.91 -11.81
C LEU A 156 -10.39 -8.17 -12.02
N LEU A 157 -10.85 -7.40 -11.01
CA LEU A 157 -12.04 -6.57 -11.13
C LEU A 157 -11.87 -5.47 -12.18
N ALA A 158 -10.68 -4.87 -12.28
CA ALA A 158 -10.40 -3.88 -13.31
C ALA A 158 -10.54 -4.44 -14.73
N VAL A 159 -10.02 -5.65 -14.96
CA VAL A 159 -10.18 -6.35 -16.25
C VAL A 159 -11.66 -6.67 -16.54
N LEU A 160 -12.44 -7.07 -15.53
CA LEU A 160 -13.86 -7.38 -15.71
C LEU A 160 -14.73 -6.13 -15.92
N ALA A 161 -14.25 -4.95 -15.52
CA ALA A 161 -14.92 -3.66 -15.65
C ALA A 161 -14.68 -2.96 -17.00
N GLU A 162 -13.74 -3.46 -17.81
CA GLU A 162 -13.44 -2.89 -19.12
C GLU A 162 -14.71 -2.81 -19.98
N ASP A 163 -14.89 -1.75 -20.76
CA ASP A 163 -16.11 -1.40 -21.50
C ASP A 163 -17.36 -1.07 -20.65
N THR A 164 -17.15 -0.65 -19.40
CA THR A 164 -18.22 -0.07 -18.55
C THR A 164 -17.91 1.37 -18.17
N ASP A 165 -18.94 2.19 -17.96
CA ASP A 165 -18.81 3.58 -17.52
C ASP A 165 -18.35 3.72 -16.06
N PHE A 166 -18.01 2.60 -15.40
CA PHE A 166 -17.43 2.64 -14.07
C PHE A 166 -16.04 3.25 -14.16
N GLN A 167 -15.93 4.49 -13.68
CA GLN A 167 -14.65 5.05 -13.26
C GLN A 167 -14.13 4.23 -12.09
N LEU A 168 -13.45 3.12 -12.39
CA LEU A 168 -12.30 2.77 -11.60
C LEU A 168 -11.36 3.97 -11.64
N ALA A 169 -10.64 4.25 -10.56
CA ALA A 169 -9.56 5.23 -10.61
C ALA A 169 -8.63 4.83 -11.77
N ARG A 170 -8.81 5.43 -12.96
CA ARG A 170 -8.10 5.07 -14.19
C ARG A 170 -6.60 5.33 -14.04
N ASP A 171 -6.24 6.13 -13.04
CA ASP A 171 -4.89 6.38 -12.59
C ASP A 171 -4.19 5.12 -12.02
N ALA A 172 -4.94 4.06 -11.70
CA ALA A 172 -4.38 2.87 -11.08
C ALA A 172 -3.74 1.88 -12.07
N LEU A 173 -4.16 1.83 -13.33
CA LEU A 173 -3.71 0.81 -14.29
C LEU A 173 -3.70 1.33 -15.73
N PRO A 174 -2.66 2.09 -16.15
CA PRO A 174 -2.50 2.48 -17.55
C PRO A 174 -2.05 1.26 -18.37
N TRP A 175 -2.98 0.43 -18.84
CA TRP A 175 -2.71 -0.46 -19.96
C TRP A 175 -3.45 -0.01 -21.21
N VAL A 176 -2.84 -0.28 -22.35
CA VAL A 176 -3.47 -0.08 -23.66
C VAL A 176 -4.51 -1.19 -23.85
N GLU A 177 -5.73 -0.81 -24.19
CA GLU A 177 -6.82 -1.73 -24.56
C GLU A 177 -6.28 -2.76 -25.57
N THR A 178 -6.41 -4.06 -25.24
CA THR A 178 -5.81 -5.13 -26.02
C THR A 178 -6.88 -5.95 -26.75
N SER A 179 -6.55 -6.45 -27.94
CA SER A 179 -7.42 -7.36 -28.69
C SER A 179 -7.70 -8.69 -27.98
N ARG A 180 -7.02 -8.96 -26.85
CA ARG A 180 -7.14 -10.19 -26.05
C ARG A 180 -8.10 -10.08 -24.87
N MET A 181 -9.04 -9.13 -24.84
CA MET A 181 -9.89 -8.93 -23.66
C MET A 181 -10.73 -10.14 -23.25
N VAL A 182 -11.20 -10.94 -24.21
CA VAL A 182 -11.92 -12.19 -23.89
C VAL A 182 -11.03 -13.11 -23.03
N PHE A 183 -9.80 -13.32 -23.46
CA PHE A 183 -8.83 -14.16 -22.75
C PHE A 183 -8.47 -13.59 -21.36
N LEU A 184 -8.27 -12.27 -21.23
CA LEU A 184 -7.99 -11.69 -19.91
C LEU A 184 -9.19 -11.79 -18.97
N ARG A 185 -10.41 -11.64 -19.47
CA ARG A 185 -11.64 -11.82 -18.67
C ARG A 185 -11.80 -13.27 -18.21
N GLU A 186 -11.46 -14.25 -19.05
CA GLU A 186 -11.45 -15.67 -18.67
C GLU A 186 -10.46 -15.93 -17.52
N LEU A 187 -9.22 -15.45 -17.64
CA LEU A 187 -8.24 -15.52 -16.56
C LEU A 187 -8.74 -14.82 -15.28
N ALA A 188 -9.37 -13.65 -15.42
CA ALA A 188 -9.90 -12.90 -14.30
C ALA A 188 -11.00 -13.69 -13.56
N LEU A 189 -11.91 -14.32 -14.31
CA LEU A 189 -12.96 -15.16 -13.74
C LEU A 189 -12.39 -16.38 -13.00
N GLU A 190 -11.37 -17.05 -13.55
CA GLU A 190 -10.68 -18.16 -12.86
C GLU A 190 -10.18 -17.76 -11.46
N GLY A 191 -9.72 -16.53 -11.29
CA GLY A 191 -9.27 -15.98 -10.01
C GLY A 191 -10.40 -15.54 -9.08
N VAL A 192 -11.42 -14.86 -9.62
CA VAL A 192 -12.50 -14.27 -8.82
C VAL A 192 -13.42 -15.32 -8.19
N LEU A 193 -13.68 -16.42 -8.89
CA LEU A 193 -14.60 -17.48 -8.47
C LEU A 193 -14.25 -18.09 -7.09
N PRO A 194 -12.99 -18.50 -6.80
CA PRO A 194 -12.60 -19.01 -5.48
C PRO A 194 -12.93 -18.08 -4.32
N LEU A 195 -12.74 -16.77 -4.50
CA LEU A 195 -12.92 -15.80 -3.42
C LEU A 195 -14.35 -15.30 -3.30
N LEU A 196 -15.09 -15.18 -4.41
CA LEU A 196 -16.44 -14.57 -4.41
C LEU A 196 -17.60 -15.57 -4.64
N GLY A 197 -17.28 -16.83 -4.90
CA GLY A 197 -18.24 -17.92 -5.15
C GLY A 197 -18.56 -18.10 -6.63
N SER A 198 -19.17 -19.23 -6.97
CA SER A 198 -19.43 -19.65 -8.36
C SER A 198 -20.57 -18.90 -9.06
N ASP A 199 -21.57 -18.43 -8.31
CA ASP A 199 -22.65 -17.59 -8.86
C ASP A 199 -22.30 -16.11 -8.71
N LEU A 200 -21.55 -15.60 -9.68
CA LEU A 200 -21.22 -14.17 -9.77
C LEU A 200 -22.34 -13.35 -10.40
N SER A 201 -23.32 -14.00 -11.05
CA SER A 201 -24.32 -13.35 -11.92
C SER A 201 -23.70 -12.38 -12.94
N TYR A 202 -22.43 -12.57 -13.30
CA TYR A 202 -21.67 -11.73 -14.23
C TYR A 202 -22.07 -12.05 -15.67
N THR A 203 -22.49 -11.03 -16.43
CA THR A 203 -23.03 -11.22 -17.79
C THR A 203 -22.20 -10.44 -18.82
N PRO A 204 -20.99 -10.91 -19.20
CA PRO A 204 -20.07 -10.15 -20.05
C PRO A 204 -20.59 -9.93 -21.48
N ASN A 205 -21.51 -10.78 -21.94
CA ASN A 205 -22.11 -10.70 -23.28
C ASN A 205 -23.50 -10.04 -23.28
N GLY A 206 -23.92 -9.47 -22.14
CA GLY A 206 -25.20 -8.74 -22.02
C GLY A 206 -25.18 -7.36 -22.67
N SER A 207 -26.33 -6.69 -22.70
CA SER A 207 -26.41 -5.27 -23.06
C SER A 207 -25.56 -4.40 -22.11
N VAL A 208 -25.13 -3.21 -22.54
CA VAL A 208 -24.32 -2.30 -21.70
C VAL A 208 -24.92 -2.12 -20.29
N PRO A 209 -26.24 -1.85 -20.11
CA PRO A 209 -26.82 -1.75 -18.78
C PRO A 209 -26.86 -3.07 -18.00
N ALA A 210 -26.94 -4.22 -18.67
CA ALA A 210 -26.85 -5.52 -18.01
C ALA A 210 -25.42 -5.78 -17.51
N ARG A 211 -24.40 -5.49 -18.32
CA ARG A 211 -22.98 -5.58 -17.92
C ARG A 211 -22.69 -4.70 -16.72
N GLN A 212 -23.09 -3.43 -16.79
CA GLN A 212 -22.93 -2.48 -15.69
C GLN A 212 -23.57 -2.98 -14.38
N ARG A 213 -24.82 -3.45 -14.43
CA ARG A 213 -25.49 -4.01 -13.25
C ARG A 213 -24.79 -5.27 -12.71
N SER A 214 -24.37 -6.16 -13.59
CA SER A 214 -23.69 -7.39 -13.20
C SER A 214 -22.32 -7.12 -12.55
N TYR A 215 -21.57 -6.15 -13.07
CA TYR A 215 -20.31 -5.70 -12.49
C TYR A 215 -20.52 -4.98 -11.16
N ALA A 216 -21.54 -4.11 -11.05
CA ALA A 216 -21.86 -3.41 -9.81
C ALA A 216 -22.14 -4.42 -8.67
N ALA A 217 -22.91 -5.47 -8.95
CA ALA A 217 -23.19 -6.53 -7.98
C ALA A 217 -21.91 -7.30 -7.57
N LEU A 218 -21.00 -7.54 -8.52
CA LEU A 218 -19.71 -8.15 -8.26
C LEU A 218 -18.82 -7.27 -7.36
N ALA A 219 -18.68 -5.99 -7.70
CA ALA A 219 -17.90 -5.02 -6.95
C ALA A 219 -18.44 -4.81 -5.52
N ASP A 220 -19.76 -4.78 -5.37
CA ASP A 220 -20.44 -4.70 -4.08
C ASP A 220 -20.20 -5.97 -3.23
N ARG A 221 -20.25 -7.16 -3.84
CA ARG A 221 -19.89 -8.42 -3.15
C ARG A 221 -18.43 -8.43 -2.70
N TRP A 222 -17.52 -7.97 -3.56
CA TRP A 222 -16.12 -7.79 -3.20
C TRP A 222 -15.96 -6.86 -2.02
N SER A 223 -16.54 -5.65 -2.10
CA SER A 223 -16.47 -4.63 -1.06
C SER A 223 -16.87 -5.16 0.32
N ARG A 224 -17.97 -5.93 0.39
CA ARG A 224 -18.43 -6.55 1.65
C ARG A 224 -17.52 -7.61 2.23
N ARG A 225 -16.77 -8.35 1.40
CA ARG A 225 -15.93 -9.49 1.82
C ARG A 225 -14.47 -9.12 1.98
N ARG A 226 -14.04 -8.02 1.35
CA ARG A 226 -12.67 -7.55 1.25
C ARG A 226 -11.94 -7.65 2.58
N ASP A 227 -12.41 -6.91 3.59
CA ASP A 227 -11.69 -6.77 4.86
C ASP A 227 -11.61 -8.09 5.63
N ALA A 228 -12.66 -8.93 5.55
CA ALA A 228 -12.66 -10.27 6.13
C ALA A 228 -11.64 -11.20 5.45
N LEU A 229 -11.49 -11.12 4.11
CA LEU A 229 -10.51 -11.89 3.36
C LEU A 229 -9.08 -11.51 3.73
N TRP A 230 -8.77 -10.21 3.85
CA TRP A 230 -7.45 -9.77 4.31
C TRP A 230 -7.19 -10.15 5.77
N SER A 231 -8.22 -10.10 6.62
CA SER A 231 -8.09 -10.47 8.03
C SER A 231 -7.87 -11.98 8.25
N ALA A 232 -8.20 -12.81 7.26
CA ALA A 232 -8.02 -14.26 7.31
C ALA A 232 -6.63 -14.72 6.84
N VAL A 233 -5.79 -13.80 6.33
CA VAL A 233 -4.43 -14.12 5.89
C VAL A 233 -3.53 -14.30 7.12
N GLU A 234 -2.86 -15.44 7.20
CA GLU A 234 -1.84 -15.76 8.21
C GLU A 234 -0.49 -16.01 7.51
N LEU A 235 0.59 -15.42 8.04
CA LEU A 235 1.95 -15.53 7.49
C LEU A 235 2.89 -16.33 8.40
N ASP A 236 2.66 -16.30 9.71
CA ASP A 236 3.58 -16.83 10.73
C ASP A 236 3.61 -18.36 10.78
N ASP A 237 2.58 -19.02 10.26
CA ASP A 237 2.44 -20.48 10.25
C ASP A 237 3.20 -21.15 9.09
N VAL A 238 3.78 -20.36 8.18
CA VAL A 238 4.58 -20.83 7.04
C VAL A 238 6.01 -20.28 7.17
N PRO A 239 6.98 -21.03 7.74
CA PRO A 239 8.32 -20.53 8.05
C PRO A 239 9.06 -19.90 6.86
N GLY A 240 8.93 -20.48 5.66
CA GLY A 240 9.57 -19.96 4.45
C GLY A 240 8.94 -18.66 3.93
N LEU A 241 7.67 -18.39 4.25
CA LEU A 241 7.00 -17.12 3.94
C LEU A 241 7.39 -16.06 4.95
N ALA A 242 7.31 -16.38 6.25
CA ALA A 242 7.75 -15.50 7.34
C ALA A 242 9.21 -15.05 7.13
N THR A 243 10.10 -15.96 6.74
CA THR A 243 11.51 -15.64 6.45
C THR A 243 11.64 -14.67 5.27
N ARG A 244 10.89 -14.87 4.17
CA ARG A 244 10.89 -13.94 3.03
C ARG A 244 10.38 -12.55 3.43
N VAL A 245 9.35 -12.47 4.27
CA VAL A 245 8.82 -11.20 4.78
C VAL A 245 9.84 -10.49 5.68
N ARG A 246 10.52 -11.22 6.57
CA ARG A 246 11.61 -10.65 7.38
C ARG A 246 12.76 -10.13 6.52
N LEU A 247 13.18 -10.88 5.50
CA LEU A 247 14.21 -10.42 4.56
C LEU A 247 13.82 -9.10 3.90
N MET A 248 12.56 -8.96 3.48
CA MET A 248 12.05 -7.71 2.91
C MET A 248 12.09 -6.55 3.88
N VAL A 249 11.68 -6.76 5.14
CA VAL A 249 11.73 -5.72 6.18
C VAL A 249 13.17 -5.33 6.49
N ALA A 250 14.06 -6.31 6.66
CA ALA A 250 15.47 -6.08 6.99
C ALA A 250 16.23 -5.31 5.91
N HIS A 251 15.79 -5.39 4.64
CA HIS A 251 16.41 -4.71 3.50
C HIS A 251 15.57 -3.51 3.01
N LEU A 252 14.74 -2.92 3.88
CA LEU A 252 14.08 -1.65 3.59
C LEU A 252 15.05 -0.47 3.52
N ASP A 253 16.33 -0.66 3.85
CA ASP A 253 17.42 0.30 3.69
C ASP A 253 18.22 0.12 2.39
N ALA A 254 17.75 -0.76 1.48
CA ALA A 254 18.45 -1.06 0.24
C ALA A 254 18.80 0.21 -0.55
N TYR A 255 20.05 0.33 -0.99
CA TYR A 255 20.59 1.52 -1.67
C TYR A 255 19.75 2.00 -2.86
N GLN A 256 19.10 1.08 -3.58
CA GLN A 256 18.28 1.41 -4.74
C GLN A 256 16.81 1.65 -4.36
N LEU A 257 16.33 2.88 -4.57
CA LEU A 257 14.94 3.28 -4.31
C LEU A 257 13.90 2.32 -4.91
N ARG A 258 14.16 1.78 -6.11
CA ARG A 258 13.26 0.81 -6.76
C ARG A 258 13.10 -0.49 -5.96
N GLN A 259 14.13 -0.93 -5.23
CA GLN A 259 14.03 -2.11 -4.36
C GLN A 259 13.19 -1.80 -3.13
N ILE A 260 13.36 -0.62 -2.53
CA ILE A 260 12.52 -0.17 -1.41
C ILE A 260 11.06 -0.08 -1.86
N ASP A 261 10.77 0.52 -3.01
CA ASP A 261 9.41 0.60 -3.57
C ASP A 261 8.80 -0.78 -3.82
N GLY A 262 9.60 -1.71 -4.37
CA GLY A 262 9.19 -3.09 -4.60
C GLY A 262 8.85 -3.83 -3.30
N ALA A 263 9.69 -3.67 -2.27
CA ALA A 263 9.46 -4.24 -0.95
C ALA A 263 8.20 -3.64 -0.31
N ARG A 264 8.11 -2.31 -0.22
CA ARG A 264 6.97 -1.61 0.38
C ARG A 264 5.65 -1.95 -0.31
N TYR A 265 5.64 -2.04 -1.64
CA TYR A 265 4.46 -2.46 -2.39
C TYR A 265 4.05 -3.89 -2.01
N THR A 266 5.01 -4.81 -2.01
CA THR A 266 4.73 -6.22 -1.75
C THR A 266 4.28 -6.44 -0.30
N LEU A 267 4.93 -5.79 0.68
CA LEU A 267 4.55 -5.82 2.09
C LEU A 267 3.15 -5.23 2.32
N ALA A 268 2.84 -4.08 1.69
CA ALA A 268 1.50 -3.49 1.81
C ALA A 268 0.42 -4.39 1.19
N ALA A 269 0.71 -5.03 0.05
CA ALA A 269 -0.23 -5.91 -0.63
C ALA A 269 -0.44 -7.24 0.11
N LEU A 270 0.56 -7.76 0.83
CA LEU A 270 0.39 -8.88 1.78
C LEU A 270 -0.58 -8.55 2.93
N GLY A 271 -0.78 -7.26 3.21
CA GLY A 271 -1.84 -6.77 4.07
C GLY A 271 -1.53 -6.85 5.58
N PRO A 272 -2.55 -6.76 6.45
CA PRO A 272 -2.36 -6.55 7.89
C PRO A 272 -1.61 -7.67 8.62
N ALA A 273 -1.45 -8.84 8.00
CA ALA A 273 -0.68 -9.93 8.56
C ALA A 273 0.83 -9.61 8.65
N VAL A 274 1.34 -8.60 7.94
CA VAL A 274 2.75 -8.20 8.05
C VAL A 274 3.09 -7.40 9.31
N LEU A 275 2.09 -7.00 10.11
CA LEU A 275 2.29 -6.12 11.27
C LEU A 275 3.32 -6.62 12.29
N PRO A 276 3.37 -7.91 12.66
CA PRO A 276 4.39 -8.42 13.58
C PRO A 276 5.81 -8.19 13.02
N PHE A 277 6.01 -8.39 11.72
CA PHE A 277 7.30 -8.18 11.05
C PHE A 277 7.66 -6.70 10.92
N LEU A 278 6.68 -5.83 10.62
CA LEU A 278 6.91 -4.39 10.59
C LEU A 278 7.30 -3.87 11.97
N ARG A 279 6.72 -4.43 13.04
CA ARG A 279 7.12 -4.11 14.42
C ARG A 279 8.59 -4.47 14.68
N GLU A 280 9.05 -5.64 14.25
CA GLU A 280 10.48 -5.99 14.33
C GLU A 280 11.34 -4.97 13.57
N GLY A 281 10.88 -4.50 12.41
CA GLY A 281 11.54 -3.42 11.66
C GLY A 281 11.59 -2.07 12.40
N LEU A 282 10.58 -1.76 13.22
CA LEU A 282 10.59 -0.56 14.07
C LEU A 282 11.61 -0.66 15.21
N ASP A 283 12.02 -1.86 15.59
CA ASP A 283 13.08 -2.07 16.58
C ASP A 283 14.50 -1.98 15.95
N SER A 284 14.58 -1.78 14.62
CA SER A 284 15.86 -1.70 13.90
C SER A 284 16.69 -0.47 14.33
N PRO A 285 18.01 -0.61 14.51
CA PRO A 285 18.89 0.54 14.70
C PRO A 285 18.96 1.45 13.47
N ASN A 286 18.58 0.95 12.28
CA ASN A 286 18.61 1.71 11.05
C ASN A 286 17.35 2.58 10.90
N THR A 287 17.55 3.90 10.92
CA THR A 287 16.49 4.91 10.70
C THR A 287 15.70 4.66 9.41
N TYR A 288 16.35 4.28 8.31
CA TYR A 288 15.68 4.04 7.03
C TYR A 288 14.70 2.86 7.11
N VAL A 289 15.09 1.77 7.78
CA VAL A 289 14.20 0.62 7.99
C VAL A 289 12.96 1.06 8.78
N ARG A 290 13.13 1.85 9.85
CA ARG A 290 11.99 2.34 10.66
C ARG A 290 11.07 3.25 9.85
N VAL A 291 11.61 4.22 9.12
CA VAL A 291 10.82 5.13 8.25
C VAL A 291 10.02 4.33 7.22
N HIS A 292 10.69 3.43 6.48
CA HIS A 292 10.04 2.67 5.42
C HIS A 292 9.04 1.64 5.95
N ALA A 293 9.26 1.07 7.14
CA ALA A 293 8.28 0.24 7.83
C ALA A 293 7.01 1.06 8.17
N LEU A 294 7.17 2.28 8.68
CA LEU A 294 6.05 3.19 8.94
C LEU A 294 5.33 3.63 7.65
N GLU A 295 6.01 3.77 6.52
CA GLU A 295 5.34 4.06 5.25
C GLU A 295 4.48 2.88 4.76
N VAL A 296 4.94 1.65 4.97
CA VAL A 296 4.08 0.46 4.74
C VAL A 296 2.87 0.51 5.66
N MET A 297 3.09 0.80 6.94
CA MET A 297 2.01 0.97 7.93
C MET A 297 1.02 2.07 7.53
N GLN A 298 1.48 3.20 7.01
CA GLN A 298 0.63 4.30 6.53
C GLN A 298 -0.27 3.84 5.38
N ARG A 299 0.28 3.10 4.41
CA ARG A 299 -0.49 2.55 3.29
C ARG A 299 -1.56 1.58 3.78
N LEU A 300 -1.19 0.68 4.70
CA LEU A 300 -2.13 -0.27 5.30
C LEU A 300 -3.26 0.46 6.06
N ALA A 301 -2.92 1.52 6.81
CA ALA A 301 -3.89 2.28 7.60
C ALA A 301 -4.96 2.93 6.72
N GLY A 302 -4.60 3.43 5.53
CA GLY A 302 -5.54 4.04 4.60
C GLY A 302 -6.34 3.06 3.73
N GLN A 303 -5.97 1.77 3.70
CA GLN A 303 -6.57 0.77 2.78
C GLN A 303 -7.47 -0.25 3.47
N HIS A 304 -7.35 -0.40 4.79
CA HIS A 304 -8.03 -1.44 5.57
C HIS A 304 -9.06 -0.87 6.55
N ASP A 305 -9.75 -1.78 7.25
CA ASP A 305 -10.80 -1.46 8.19
C ASP A 305 -10.32 -0.66 9.41
N ILE A 306 -11.28 -0.05 10.12
CA ILE A 306 -11.00 0.77 11.32
C ILE A 306 -10.25 0.00 12.40
N LYS A 307 -10.47 -1.32 12.53
CA LYS A 307 -9.78 -2.17 13.51
C LYS A 307 -8.29 -2.28 13.19
N THR A 308 -7.94 -2.52 11.93
CA THR A 308 -6.55 -2.54 11.47
C THR A 308 -5.90 -1.17 11.62
N ALA A 309 -6.60 -0.11 11.17
CA ALA A 309 -6.14 1.27 11.30
C ALA A 309 -5.83 1.65 12.76
N THR A 310 -6.70 1.25 13.69
CA THR A 310 -6.50 1.51 15.14
C THR A 310 -5.25 0.81 15.67
N ARG A 311 -5.02 -0.46 15.31
CA ARG A 311 -3.81 -1.20 15.72
C ARG A 311 -2.52 -0.54 15.20
N LEU A 312 -2.54 -0.14 13.92
CA LEU A 312 -1.45 0.58 13.28
C LEU A 312 -1.17 1.91 13.98
N SER A 313 -2.20 2.67 14.30
CA SER A 313 -2.08 3.93 15.03
C SER A 313 -1.49 3.74 16.43
N VAL A 314 -1.86 2.69 17.16
CA VAL A 314 -1.28 2.40 18.48
C VAL A 314 0.22 2.09 18.38
N LEU A 315 0.64 1.30 17.40
CA LEU A 315 2.07 1.03 17.17
C LEU A 315 2.83 2.32 16.80
N ALA A 316 2.27 3.11 15.88
CA ALA A 316 2.86 4.38 15.48
C ALA A 316 2.87 5.42 16.61
N ALA A 317 1.91 5.40 17.53
CA ALA A 317 1.85 6.31 18.67
C ALA A 317 3.07 6.18 19.59
N VAL A 318 3.53 4.95 19.83
CA VAL A 318 4.75 4.69 20.62
C VAL A 318 5.94 5.33 19.94
N VAL A 319 6.13 5.07 18.64
CA VAL A 319 7.23 5.63 17.84
C VAL A 319 7.16 7.16 17.77
N LEU A 320 5.97 7.73 17.57
CA LEU A 320 5.75 9.18 17.56
C LEU A 320 6.12 9.85 18.90
N LEU A 321 5.98 9.16 20.03
CA LEU A 321 6.27 9.73 21.34
C LEU A 321 7.70 9.47 21.80
N GLU A 322 8.32 8.37 21.36
CA GLU A 322 9.55 7.83 21.95
C GLU A 322 10.74 7.80 21.00
N ASP A 323 10.55 7.78 19.67
CA ASP A 323 11.68 7.74 18.73
C ASP A 323 12.42 9.07 18.70
N GLU A 324 13.75 8.99 18.89
CA GLU A 324 14.67 10.12 18.91
C GLU A 324 14.83 10.77 17.53
N SER A 325 14.61 10.02 16.45
CA SER A 325 14.72 10.53 15.09
C SER A 325 13.46 11.34 14.72
N PRO A 326 13.59 12.65 14.42
CA PRO A 326 12.45 13.48 14.03
C PRO A 326 11.80 13.00 12.73
N GLU A 327 12.58 12.45 11.78
CA GLU A 327 12.07 11.90 10.52
C GLU A 327 11.16 10.68 10.77
N VAL A 328 11.57 9.79 11.69
CA VAL A 328 10.80 8.59 12.05
C VAL A 328 9.52 8.99 12.78
N ALA A 329 9.62 9.92 13.74
CA ALA A 329 8.46 10.43 14.47
C ALA A 329 7.47 11.16 13.55
N ALA A 330 7.95 11.98 12.61
CA ALA A 330 7.11 12.66 11.62
C ALA A 330 6.37 11.63 10.75
N GLN A 331 7.06 10.57 10.31
CA GLN A 331 6.42 9.50 9.55
C GLN A 331 5.38 8.72 10.40
N ALA A 332 5.62 8.52 11.68
CA ALA A 332 4.66 7.91 12.61
C ALA A 332 3.40 8.77 12.81
N ALA A 333 3.54 10.10 12.80
CA ALA A 333 2.38 11.01 12.77
C ALA A 333 1.52 10.79 11.52
N ARG A 334 2.15 10.63 10.34
CA ARG A 334 1.41 10.33 9.09
C ARG A 334 0.65 9.01 9.16
N VAL A 335 1.19 7.98 9.82
CA VAL A 335 0.46 6.72 10.06
C VAL A 335 -0.80 6.97 10.90
N CYS A 336 -0.70 7.75 11.98
CA CYS A 336 -1.86 8.09 12.81
C CYS A 336 -2.93 8.89 12.04
N GLY A 337 -2.49 9.83 11.20
CA GLY A 337 -3.38 10.58 10.30
C GLY A 337 -4.08 9.69 9.29
N ALA A 338 -3.35 8.79 8.63
CA ALA A 338 -3.91 7.81 7.69
C ALA A 338 -4.90 6.84 8.37
N ALA A 339 -4.63 6.48 9.62
CA ALA A 339 -5.53 5.68 10.44
C ALA A 339 -6.78 6.44 10.91
N ARG A 340 -6.78 7.78 10.79
CA ARG A 340 -7.81 8.69 11.27
C ARG A 340 -8.11 8.56 12.76
N VAL A 341 -7.06 8.31 13.55
CA VAL A 341 -7.14 8.23 15.01
C VAL A 341 -6.40 9.46 15.58
N PRO A 342 -7.11 10.50 16.03
CA PRO A 342 -6.49 11.77 16.42
C PRO A 342 -5.82 11.74 17.79
N ASP A 343 -6.24 10.86 18.71
CA ASP A 343 -5.82 10.90 20.12
C ASP A 343 -4.29 10.85 20.32
N PRO A 344 -3.52 9.97 19.61
CA PRO A 344 -2.07 9.98 19.69
C PRO A 344 -1.44 11.29 19.23
N LEU A 345 -1.96 11.89 18.16
CA LEU A 345 -1.47 13.16 17.62
C LEU A 345 -1.73 14.31 18.60
N VAL A 346 -2.91 14.33 19.19
CA VAL A 346 -3.29 15.32 20.22
C VAL A 346 -2.35 15.24 21.42
N ALA A 347 -2.03 14.03 21.88
CA ALA A 347 -1.11 13.80 22.99
C ALA A 347 0.34 14.18 22.65
N ALA A 348 0.79 13.89 21.42
CA ALA A 348 2.15 14.19 20.97
C ALA A 348 2.39 15.69 20.74
N LEU A 349 1.35 16.45 20.38
CA LEU A 349 1.42 17.89 20.13
C LEU A 349 1.87 18.72 21.35
N GLU A 350 1.75 18.19 22.57
CA GLU A 350 2.24 18.82 23.81
C GLU A 350 3.69 18.47 24.16
N ARG A 351 4.22 17.41 23.55
CA ARG A 351 5.47 16.76 23.96
C ARG A 351 6.58 16.91 22.93
N ARG A 352 6.22 16.97 21.65
CA ARG A 352 7.14 17.13 20.52
C ARG A 352 7.21 18.59 20.12
N THR A 353 8.41 19.09 19.85
CA THR A 353 8.68 20.49 19.48
C THR A 353 9.48 20.62 18.19
N GLU A 354 9.92 19.51 17.62
CA GLU A 354 10.70 19.44 16.41
C GLU A 354 9.85 19.91 15.22
N PRO A 355 10.32 20.89 14.41
CA PRO A 355 9.48 21.53 13.39
C PRO A 355 8.82 20.57 12.40
N GLU A 356 9.57 19.58 11.91
CA GLU A 356 9.07 18.57 10.96
C GLU A 356 8.04 17.61 11.57
N VAL A 357 8.20 17.25 12.85
CA VAL A 357 7.24 16.40 13.57
C VAL A 357 5.96 17.18 13.84
N VAL A 358 6.08 18.43 14.27
CA VAL A 358 4.95 19.32 14.52
C VAL A 358 4.16 19.55 13.23
N LEU A 359 4.84 19.84 12.12
CA LEU A 359 4.21 19.96 10.82
C LEU A 359 3.43 18.69 10.44
N ALA A 360 4.09 17.53 10.51
CA ALA A 360 3.46 16.25 10.18
C ALA A 360 2.25 15.92 11.09
N MET A 361 2.30 16.29 12.38
CA MET A 361 1.18 16.11 13.30
C MET A 361 -0.01 17.01 12.94
N VAL A 362 0.22 18.27 12.59
CA VAL A 362 -0.86 19.20 12.18
C VAL A 362 -1.55 18.67 10.92
N ASP A 363 -0.77 18.17 9.96
CA ASP A 363 -1.27 17.58 8.71
C ASP A 363 -2.12 16.36 8.98
N ALA A 364 -1.58 15.46 9.80
CA ALA A 364 -2.23 14.23 10.20
C ALA A 364 -3.53 14.51 10.95
N LEU A 365 -3.57 15.53 11.82
CA LEU A 365 -4.79 15.97 12.50
C LEU A 365 -5.84 16.48 11.50
N GLY A 366 -5.43 17.25 10.49
CA GLY A 366 -6.29 17.67 9.39
C GLY A 366 -6.90 16.50 8.61
N ALA A 367 -6.13 15.44 8.40
CA ALA A 367 -6.56 14.23 7.70
C ALA A 367 -7.52 13.33 8.51
N CYS A 368 -7.61 13.50 9.84
CA CYS A 368 -8.42 12.62 10.69
C CYS A 368 -9.94 12.81 10.54
N GLY A 369 -10.41 13.96 10.06
CA GLY A 369 -11.85 14.24 9.93
C GLY A 369 -12.62 14.27 11.27
N SER A 370 -11.92 14.44 12.40
CA SER A 370 -12.51 14.36 13.75
C SER A 370 -12.76 15.74 14.37
N PRO A 371 -13.94 16.02 14.96
CA PRO A 371 -14.18 17.25 15.72
C PRO A 371 -13.17 17.48 16.86
N VAL A 372 -12.68 16.41 17.49
CA VAL A 372 -11.66 16.46 18.55
C VAL A 372 -10.36 17.09 18.04
N ALA A 373 -9.96 16.75 16.81
CA ALA A 373 -8.78 17.33 16.18
C ALA A 373 -8.95 18.84 15.94
N LEU A 374 -10.14 19.27 15.52
CA LEU A 374 -10.45 20.68 15.27
C LEU A 374 -10.41 21.49 16.57
N ASP A 375 -11.08 21.00 17.61
CA ASP A 375 -11.08 21.64 18.93
C ASP A 375 -9.65 21.78 19.45
N ARG A 376 -8.83 20.73 19.27
CA ARG A 376 -7.43 20.77 19.67
C ARG A 376 -6.63 21.81 18.90
N LEU A 377 -6.73 21.84 17.57
CA LEU A 377 -6.00 22.80 16.72
C LEU A 377 -6.45 24.26 16.95
N ASN A 378 -7.68 24.49 17.40
CA ASN A 378 -8.17 25.82 17.75
C ASN A 378 -7.62 26.31 19.09
N GLN A 379 -7.35 25.40 20.02
CA GLN A 379 -6.81 25.71 21.35
C GLN A 379 -5.28 25.72 21.38
N TRP A 380 -4.63 24.97 20.49
CA TRP A 380 -3.19 24.87 20.43
C TRP A 380 -2.55 26.14 19.86
N GLN A 381 -1.51 26.63 20.54
CA GLN A 381 -0.73 27.79 20.13
C GLN A 381 0.63 27.32 19.61
N PRO A 382 0.94 27.47 18.32
CA PRO A 382 2.24 27.09 17.79
C PRO A 382 3.35 27.97 18.40
N PRO A 383 4.57 27.42 18.57
CA PRO A 383 5.71 28.21 19.02
C PRO A 383 6.02 29.34 18.04
N ALA A 384 6.26 30.55 18.56
CA ALA A 384 6.60 31.73 17.76
C ALA A 384 8.13 31.80 17.51
N PRO A 385 8.59 32.24 16.31
CA PRO A 385 7.79 32.62 15.15
C PRO A 385 7.25 31.41 14.38
N VAL A 386 6.02 31.53 13.87
CA VAL A 386 5.38 30.47 13.09
C VAL A 386 5.97 30.46 11.68
N ALA A 387 6.61 29.35 11.29
CA ALA A 387 7.11 29.17 9.93
C ALA A 387 5.96 29.20 8.91
N PRO A 388 6.16 29.75 7.69
CA PRO A 388 5.14 29.79 6.64
C PRO A 388 4.48 28.44 6.36
N ASP A 389 5.27 27.37 6.38
CA ASP A 389 4.79 26.00 6.14
C ASP A 389 3.83 25.52 7.25
N LEU A 390 4.20 25.70 8.51
CA LEU A 390 3.32 25.39 9.65
C LEU A 390 2.05 26.26 9.64
N HIS A 391 2.14 27.51 9.20
CA HIS A 391 0.98 28.38 9.06
C HIS A 391 0.01 27.86 7.98
N ALA A 392 0.53 27.51 6.79
CA ALA A 392 -0.25 26.91 5.71
C ALA A 392 -0.88 25.58 6.15
N ALA A 393 -0.12 24.73 6.85
CA ALA A 393 -0.62 23.48 7.42
C ALA A 393 -1.78 23.69 8.39
N LEU A 394 -1.67 24.65 9.31
CA LEU A 394 -2.75 24.97 10.28
C LEU A 394 -4.02 25.45 9.59
N VAL A 395 -3.88 26.35 8.60
CA VAL A 395 -5.01 26.85 7.81
C VAL A 395 -5.68 25.69 7.06
N ALA A 396 -4.89 24.88 6.36
CA ALA A 396 -5.39 23.74 5.60
C ALA A 396 -6.04 22.67 6.50
N ALA A 397 -5.44 22.33 7.63
CA ALA A 397 -5.95 21.33 8.57
C ALA A 397 -7.30 21.76 9.15
N ARG A 398 -7.46 23.03 9.57
CA ARG A 398 -8.76 23.56 10.03
C ARG A 398 -9.80 23.53 8.92
N LEU A 399 -9.40 23.90 7.70
CA LEU A 399 -10.27 23.88 6.52
C LEU A 399 -10.62 22.45 6.06
N ALA A 400 -9.77 21.45 6.32
CA ALA A 400 -10.06 20.03 6.09
C ALA A 400 -11.13 19.52 7.06
N LEU A 401 -11.03 19.95 8.32
CA LEU A 401 -11.93 19.56 9.40
C LEU A 401 -13.25 20.34 9.40
N THR A 402 -13.35 21.40 8.57
CA THR A 402 -14.56 22.21 8.37
C THR A 402 -14.89 22.32 6.88
N PRO A 403 -15.64 21.38 6.28
CA PRO A 403 -15.89 21.37 4.83
C PRO A 403 -16.62 22.61 4.31
N GLN A 404 -17.53 23.17 5.12
CA GLN A 404 -18.22 24.43 4.83
C GLN A 404 -17.46 25.65 5.38
N GLY A 405 -16.26 25.43 5.90
CA GLY A 405 -15.38 26.48 6.39
C GLY A 405 -14.97 27.41 5.27
N ASP A 406 -14.65 28.65 5.64
CA ASP A 406 -14.20 29.67 4.69
C ASP A 406 -12.82 29.31 4.12
N PRO A 407 -12.68 29.12 2.79
CA PRO A 407 -11.37 28.89 2.18
C PRO A 407 -10.53 30.18 2.08
N GLY A 408 -11.09 31.36 2.39
CA GLY A 408 -10.45 32.67 2.30
C GLY A 408 -9.01 32.70 2.84
N PRO A 409 -8.74 32.25 4.07
CA PRO A 409 -7.38 32.24 4.63
C PRO A 409 -6.38 31.40 3.81
N LEU A 410 -6.81 30.29 3.19
CA LEU A 410 -5.93 29.51 2.32
C LEU A 410 -5.71 30.22 0.99
N LEU A 411 -6.76 30.83 0.43
CA LEU A 411 -6.68 31.61 -0.82
C LEU A 411 -5.76 32.83 -0.68
N GLU A 412 -5.73 33.47 0.49
CA GLU A 412 -4.78 34.54 0.80
C GLU A 412 -3.32 34.06 0.73
N LEU A 413 -3.02 32.88 1.28
CA LEU A 413 -1.68 32.29 1.20
C LEU A 413 -1.32 31.88 -0.23
N LEU A 414 -2.27 31.32 -0.99
CA LEU A 414 -2.09 30.96 -2.40
C LEU A 414 -1.85 32.19 -3.30
N SER A 415 -2.43 33.33 -2.93
CA SER A 415 -2.26 34.61 -3.65
C SER A 415 -0.99 35.36 -3.25
N SER A 416 -0.20 34.83 -2.31
CA SER A 416 1.01 35.49 -1.83
C SER A 416 2.05 35.60 -2.95
N PRO A 417 2.67 36.78 -3.14
CA PRO A 417 3.78 36.92 -4.09
C PRO A 417 5.07 36.24 -3.59
N ASP A 418 5.14 35.90 -2.29
CA ASP A 418 6.28 35.20 -1.71
C ASP A 418 6.17 33.68 -1.98
N PRO A 419 7.09 33.09 -2.75
CA PRO A 419 7.10 31.65 -3.00
C PRO A 419 7.20 30.82 -1.72
N GLY A 420 7.88 31.33 -0.67
CA GLY A 420 8.01 30.65 0.62
C GLY A 420 6.68 30.49 1.38
N VAL A 421 5.67 31.28 1.02
CA VAL A 421 4.30 31.18 1.55
C VAL A 421 3.39 30.43 0.56
N ALA A 422 3.51 30.74 -0.74
CA ALA A 422 2.64 30.18 -1.76
C ALA A 422 2.89 28.68 -2.01
N TYR A 423 4.15 28.21 -2.03
CA TYR A 423 4.45 26.79 -2.27
C TYR A 423 3.83 25.87 -1.21
N PRO A 424 4.03 26.10 0.12
CA PRO A 424 3.37 25.30 1.14
C PRO A 424 1.84 25.29 1.01
N ALA A 425 1.24 26.44 0.68
CA ALA A 425 -0.20 26.53 0.48
C ALA A 425 -0.68 25.71 -0.73
N ILE A 426 0.07 25.70 -1.84
CA ILE A 426 -0.22 24.89 -3.03
C ILE A 426 -0.11 23.39 -2.69
N GLU A 427 0.91 22.97 -1.95
CA GLU A 427 1.02 21.57 -1.51
C GLU A 427 -0.23 21.14 -0.74
N ARG A 428 -0.82 22.03 0.06
CA ARG A 428 -2.02 21.71 0.85
C ARG A 428 -3.29 21.77 0.03
N LEU A 429 -3.35 22.65 -0.97
CA LEU A 429 -4.40 22.63 -1.98
C LEU A 429 -4.43 21.29 -2.72
N ILE A 430 -3.26 20.77 -3.11
CA ILE A 430 -3.14 19.45 -3.74
C ILE A 430 -3.63 18.36 -2.80
N GLN A 431 -3.23 18.38 -1.52
CA GLN A 431 -3.73 17.41 -0.53
C GLN A 431 -5.26 17.46 -0.36
N LEU A 432 -5.85 18.66 -0.41
CA LEU A 432 -7.28 18.87 -0.20
C LEU A 432 -8.15 18.62 -1.44
N THR A 433 -7.61 18.82 -2.64
CA THR A 433 -8.39 18.83 -3.89
C THR A 433 -7.87 17.88 -4.97
N GLY A 434 -6.68 17.30 -4.77
CA GLY A 434 -6.02 16.40 -5.73
C GLY A 434 -5.30 17.09 -6.89
N SER A 435 -5.26 18.43 -6.93
CA SER A 435 -4.70 19.20 -8.04
C SER A 435 -4.16 20.55 -7.56
N ASP A 436 -3.18 21.10 -8.28
CA ASP A 436 -2.69 22.48 -8.10
C ASP A 436 -3.55 23.51 -8.83
N HIS A 437 -4.49 23.06 -9.68
CA HIS A 437 -5.35 23.86 -10.55
C HIS A 437 -4.56 24.86 -11.44
N GLY A 438 -3.31 24.53 -11.75
CA GLY A 438 -2.42 25.37 -12.56
C GLY A 438 -1.88 26.60 -11.84
N LEU A 439 -1.90 26.64 -10.50
CA LEU A 439 -1.28 27.72 -9.73
C LEU A 439 0.25 27.66 -9.83
N VAL A 440 0.85 28.78 -10.20
CA VAL A 440 2.30 28.97 -10.22
C VAL A 440 2.68 30.13 -9.30
N PRO A 441 3.52 29.92 -8.28
CA PRO A 441 3.98 30.99 -7.39
C PRO A 441 4.62 32.15 -8.16
N GLY A 442 4.28 33.38 -7.76
CA GLY A 442 4.79 34.60 -8.40
C GLY A 442 4.18 34.94 -9.77
N GLN A 443 3.28 34.10 -10.32
CA GLN A 443 2.52 34.43 -11.52
C GLN A 443 1.41 35.42 -11.19
N ALA A 444 1.22 36.44 -12.03
CA ALA A 444 0.20 37.47 -11.85
C ALA A 444 -0.75 37.58 -13.05
N GLY A 445 -1.88 38.26 -12.84
CA GLY A 445 -2.88 38.58 -13.87
C GLY A 445 -3.93 37.50 -14.12
N ALA A 446 -4.68 37.65 -15.21
CA ALA A 446 -5.86 36.85 -15.52
C ALA A 446 -5.68 35.32 -15.51
N PRO A 447 -4.51 34.72 -15.85
CA PRO A 447 -4.29 33.28 -15.67
C PRO A 447 -4.28 32.87 -14.19
N HIS A 448 -3.61 33.63 -13.33
CA HIS A 448 -3.52 33.36 -11.89
C HIS A 448 -4.89 33.54 -11.21
N GLU A 449 -5.63 34.60 -11.56
CA GLU A 449 -7.00 34.81 -11.05
C GLU A 449 -7.95 33.66 -11.42
N ARG A 450 -7.83 33.11 -12.63
CA ARG A 450 -8.60 31.94 -13.06
C ARG A 450 -8.22 30.67 -12.28
N ALA A 451 -6.93 30.47 -12.03
CA ALA A 451 -6.45 29.33 -11.24
C ALA A 451 -6.92 29.44 -9.78
N LEU A 452 -6.88 30.62 -9.17
CA LEU A 452 -7.44 30.88 -7.83
C LEU A 452 -8.95 30.64 -7.77
N ALA A 453 -9.72 31.10 -8.77
CA ALA A 453 -11.15 30.84 -8.82
C ALA A 453 -11.49 29.34 -8.98
N ALA A 454 -10.68 28.60 -9.76
CA ALA A 454 -10.80 27.15 -9.87
C ALA A 454 -10.49 26.44 -8.54
N ALA A 455 -9.41 26.86 -7.86
CA ALA A 455 -9.05 26.36 -6.53
C ALA A 455 -10.15 26.65 -5.50
N GLU A 456 -10.72 27.86 -5.47
CA GLU A 456 -11.84 28.21 -4.58
C GLU A 456 -13.05 27.32 -4.84
N SER A 457 -13.45 27.17 -6.11
CA SER A 457 -14.57 26.31 -6.49
C SER A 457 -14.36 24.86 -6.03
N ALA A 458 -13.16 24.31 -6.26
CA ALA A 458 -12.78 22.98 -5.79
C ALA A 458 -12.82 22.87 -4.26
N LEU A 459 -12.29 23.86 -3.54
CA LEU A 459 -12.28 23.88 -2.07
C LEU A 459 -13.70 23.94 -1.49
N ARG A 460 -14.63 24.69 -2.11
CA ARG A 460 -16.03 24.77 -1.68
C ARG A 460 -16.84 23.50 -2.02
N ALA A 461 -16.43 22.77 -3.06
CA ALA A 461 -17.06 21.51 -3.47
C ALA A 461 -16.60 20.29 -2.65
N ARG A 462 -15.63 20.46 -1.74
CA ARG A 462 -15.11 19.36 -0.91
C ARG A 462 -16.19 18.79 0.00
N THR A 463 -16.14 17.47 0.16
CA THR A 463 -16.91 16.75 1.18
C THR A 463 -15.94 16.22 2.24
N LEU A 464 -16.42 15.91 3.44
CA LEU A 464 -15.56 15.24 4.44
C LEU A 464 -15.00 13.97 3.81
N PRO A 465 -13.71 13.66 4.04
CA PRO A 465 -13.20 12.34 3.72
C PRO A 465 -14.07 11.30 4.43
N ARG A 466 -14.80 10.50 3.65
CA ARG A 466 -15.67 9.42 4.15
C ARG A 466 -14.85 8.37 4.85
#